data_AF-A0A924D3G5-F1
#
_entry.id   AF-A0A924D3G5-F1
#
_cell.length_a   1.000
_cell.length_b   1.000
_cell.length_c   1.000
_cell.angle_alpha   90.00
_cell.angle_beta   90.00
_cell.angle_gamma   90.00
#
_symmetry.space_group_name_H-M   'P 1'
#
loop_
_entity.id
_entity.type
_entity.pdbx_description
1 polymer ?
#
loop_
_entity_poly.entity_id
_entity_poly.type
_entity_poly.pdbx_seq_one_letter_code
_entity_poly.pdbx_strand_id
1 'polypeptide(L)'
;MQSDKLKSYLHLHLIVFIWGFTAVLGKLISLDALPLVWFRMLFAVGFIYIFIRLKKLPIQISKKDSIRLLIAGLIIALHWFTFFKAIKVSNISITLACLSTGAFFTSLIEPIFFRKKIIWTDIFFGIIVIIGLYFIAKSINTDQLGLLHSIVYGGNKYL
;
A
#
# COMPACT_ATOMS: atom_id res chain seq x y z
N MET A 1 3.45 29.61 -17.17
CA MET A 1 3.12 29.07 -15.82
C MET A 1 2.03 27.98 -15.81
N GLN A 2 1.62 27.41 -16.96
CA GLN A 2 0.73 26.23 -17.04
C GLN A 2 1.48 24.92 -17.38
N SER A 3 2.66 25.00 -18.02
CA SER A 3 3.47 23.82 -18.39
C SER A 3 3.94 23.01 -17.17
N ASP A 4 4.22 23.68 -16.04
CA ASP A 4 4.71 23.03 -14.82
C ASP A 4 3.62 22.17 -14.15
N LYS A 5 2.35 22.57 -14.28
CA LYS A 5 1.21 21.78 -13.80
C LYS A 5 1.05 20.52 -14.63
N LEU A 6 1.04 20.64 -15.96
CA LEU A 6 0.95 19.47 -16.86
C LEU A 6 2.09 18.48 -16.63
N LYS A 7 3.33 18.97 -16.51
CA LYS A 7 4.49 18.14 -16.20
C LYS A 7 4.33 17.42 -14.86
N SER A 8 3.86 18.11 -13.84
CA SER A 8 3.63 17.50 -12.51
C SER A 8 2.52 16.45 -12.54
N TYR A 9 1.41 16.72 -13.24
CA TYR A 9 0.32 15.74 -13.39
C TYR A 9 0.75 14.49 -14.16
N LEU A 10 1.56 14.66 -15.21
CA LEU A 10 2.13 13.54 -15.97
C LEU A 10 3.08 12.71 -15.11
N HIS A 11 3.95 13.35 -14.31
CA HIS A 11 4.81 12.61 -13.38
C HIS A 11 3.98 11.82 -12.37
N LEU A 12 2.92 12.41 -11.81
CA LEU A 12 2.07 11.73 -10.85
C LEU A 12 1.34 10.53 -11.49
N HIS A 13 0.79 10.68 -12.70
CA HIS A 13 0.17 9.56 -13.41
C HIS A 13 1.17 8.45 -13.71
N LEU A 14 2.38 8.80 -14.13
CA LEU A 14 3.44 7.81 -14.39
C LEU A 14 3.87 7.08 -13.11
N ILE A 15 3.97 7.78 -11.97
CA ILE A 15 4.27 7.16 -10.68
C ILE A 15 3.15 6.19 -10.27
N VAL A 16 1.89 6.63 -10.34
CA VAL A 16 0.72 5.79 -10.00
C VAL A 16 0.64 4.57 -10.91
N PHE A 17 0.92 4.75 -12.21
CA PHE A 17 0.97 3.66 -13.18
C PHE A 17 2.03 2.62 -12.82
N ILE A 18 3.27 3.05 -12.54
CA ILE A 18 4.36 2.15 -12.11
C ILE A 18 4.02 1.47 -10.77
N TRP A 19 3.41 2.21 -9.84
CA TRP A 19 2.96 1.65 -8.56
C TRP A 19 1.90 0.55 -8.74
N GLY A 20 1.00 0.67 -9.72
CA GLY A 20 0.03 -0.38 -10.04
C GLY A 20 0.70 -1.72 -10.39
N PHE A 21 1.80 -1.71 -11.16
CA PHE A 21 2.56 -2.92 -11.47
C PHE A 21 3.24 -3.54 -10.25
N THR A 22 3.52 -2.77 -9.20
CA THR A 22 4.22 -3.29 -8.01
C THR A 22 3.43 -4.43 -7.36
N ALA A 23 2.10 -4.35 -7.35
CA ALA A 23 1.27 -5.41 -6.80
C ALA A 23 1.31 -6.68 -7.67
N VAL A 24 1.27 -6.52 -8.99
CA VAL A 24 1.33 -7.62 -9.96
C VAL A 24 2.68 -8.33 -9.88
N LEU A 25 3.78 -7.58 -9.95
CA LEU A 25 5.13 -8.11 -9.83
C LEU A 25 5.35 -8.77 -8.46
N GLY A 26 4.84 -8.17 -7.38
CA GLY A 26 4.90 -8.75 -6.04
C GLY A 26 4.19 -10.11 -5.93
N LYS A 27 3.10 -10.32 -6.66
CA LYS A 27 2.44 -11.63 -6.72
C LYS A 27 3.28 -12.65 -7.49
N LEU A 28 3.84 -12.25 -8.64
CA LEU A 28 4.59 -13.11 -9.56
C LEU A 28 5.94 -13.59 -9.00
N ILE A 29 6.60 -12.78 -8.17
CA ILE A 29 7.88 -13.16 -7.56
C ILE A 29 7.67 -14.31 -6.57
N SER A 30 8.43 -15.41 -6.65
CA SER A 30 8.21 -16.60 -5.81
C SER A 30 8.49 -16.42 -4.31
N LEU A 31 9.21 -15.35 -3.93
CA LEU A 31 9.52 -15.07 -2.53
C LEU A 31 8.27 -14.73 -1.70
N ASP A 32 8.29 -15.16 -0.44
CA ASP A 32 7.31 -14.75 0.57
C ASP A 32 7.40 -13.24 0.87
N ALA A 33 6.34 -12.70 1.48
CA ALA A 33 6.22 -11.27 1.73
C ALA A 33 7.37 -10.68 2.56
N LEU A 34 7.85 -11.41 3.57
CA LEU A 34 8.95 -10.95 4.44
C LEU A 34 10.28 -10.82 3.67
N PRO A 35 10.83 -11.87 3.03
CA PRO A 35 12.08 -11.75 2.27
C PRO A 35 11.94 -10.76 1.11
N LEU A 36 10.77 -10.68 0.46
CA LEU A 36 10.53 -9.71 -0.61
C LEU A 36 10.70 -8.26 -0.12
N VAL A 37 10.10 -7.90 1.02
CA VAL A 37 10.23 -6.57 1.63
C VAL A 37 11.67 -6.34 2.08
N TRP A 38 12.30 -7.33 2.70
CA TRP A 38 13.67 -7.24 3.17
C TRP A 38 14.64 -6.86 2.05
N PHE A 39 14.61 -7.56 0.91
CA PHE A 39 15.46 -7.24 -0.24
C PHE A 39 15.16 -5.86 -0.83
N ARG A 40 13.88 -5.46 -0.91
CA ARG A 40 13.51 -4.11 -1.38
C ARG A 40 14.09 -3.02 -0.47
N MET A 41 14.02 -3.20 0.84
CA MET A 41 14.59 -2.25 1.80
C MET A 41 16.11 -2.21 1.74
N LEU A 42 16.75 -3.37 1.56
CA LEU A 42 18.21 -3.46 1.38
C LEU A 42 18.67 -2.67 0.14
N PHE A 43 17.99 -2.86 -1.00
CA PHE A 43 18.31 -2.11 -2.21
C PHE A 43 18.04 -0.61 -2.06
N ALA A 44 16.93 -0.23 -1.42
CA ALA A 44 16.62 1.19 -1.17
C ALA A 44 17.71 1.87 -0.32
N VAL A 45 18.14 1.23 0.78
CA VAL A 45 19.22 1.74 1.62
C VAL A 45 20.53 1.81 0.83
N GLY A 46 20.87 0.77 0.06
CA GLY A 46 22.06 0.75 -0.79
C GLY A 46 22.09 1.89 -1.81
N PHE A 47 21.00 2.10 -2.55
CA PHE A 47 20.91 3.17 -3.54
C PHE A 47 20.95 4.56 -2.90
N ILE A 48 20.24 4.77 -1.79
CA ILE A 48 20.28 6.04 -1.05
C ILE A 48 21.70 6.31 -0.54
N TYR A 49 22.37 5.30 0.01
CA TYR A 49 23.74 5.44 0.48
C TYR A 49 24.71 5.82 -0.66
N ILE A 50 24.64 5.11 -1.79
CA ILE A 50 25.44 5.44 -2.99
C ILE A 50 25.15 6.87 -3.44
N PHE A 51 23.88 7.27 -3.52
CA PHE A 51 23.47 8.61 -3.92
C PHE A 51 24.05 9.70 -3.01
N ILE A 52 23.99 9.51 -1.69
CA ILE A 52 24.57 10.42 -0.69
C ILE A 52 26.08 10.56 -0.89
N ARG A 53 26.78 9.44 -1.13
CA ARG A 53 28.24 9.43 -1.38
C ARG A 53 28.60 10.17 -2.66
N LEU A 54 27.85 9.95 -3.74
CA LEU A 54 28.07 10.64 -5.02
C LEU A 54 27.82 12.15 -4.92
N LYS A 55 26.81 12.56 -4.15
CA LYS A 55 26.46 13.97 -3.93
C LYS A 55 27.25 14.64 -2.79
N LYS A 56 28.11 13.90 -2.09
CA LYS A 56 28.91 14.37 -0.94
C LYS A 56 28.06 15.10 0.12
N LEU A 57 26.83 14.63 0.34
CA LEU A 57 25.91 15.26 1.29
C LEU A 57 26.34 14.95 2.72
N PRO A 58 26.31 15.93 3.64
CA PRO A 58 26.63 15.70 5.04
C PRO A 58 25.55 14.82 5.70
N ILE A 59 25.95 13.69 6.28
CA ILE A 59 25.06 12.77 7.03
C ILE A 59 25.02 13.21 8.50
N GLN A 60 24.70 14.49 8.74
CA GLN A 60 24.49 14.99 10.09
C GLN A 60 23.01 14.94 10.41
N ILE A 61 22.62 13.98 11.25
CA ILE A 61 21.25 13.81 11.71
C ILE A 61 21.25 13.99 13.23
N SER A 62 20.39 14.89 13.72
CA SER A 62 20.18 15.05 15.16
C SER A 62 19.64 13.76 15.78
N LYS A 63 20.00 13.43 17.02
CA LYS A 63 19.48 12.25 17.73
C LYS A 63 17.94 12.19 17.73
N LYS A 64 17.28 13.35 17.80
CA LYS A 64 15.82 13.49 17.75
C LYS A 64 15.25 13.09 16.38
N ASP A 65 15.91 13.50 15.30
CA ASP A 65 15.46 13.19 13.94
C ASP A 65 15.79 11.74 13.57
N SER A 66 16.85 11.16 14.13
CA SER A 66 17.15 9.74 14.00
C SER A 66 16.02 8.86 14.57
N ILE A 67 15.50 9.20 15.76
CA ILE A 67 14.36 8.50 16.36
C ILE A 67 13.10 8.64 15.49
N ARG A 68 12.83 9.85 14.98
CA ARG A 68 11.68 10.09 14.08
C ARG A 68 11.78 9.27 12.79
N LEU A 69 12.97 9.21 12.19
CA LEU A 69 13.25 8.41 11.01
C LEU A 69 13.09 6.92 11.29
N LEU A 70 13.50 6.44 12.46
CA LEU A 70 13.34 5.05 12.86
C LEU A 70 11.86 4.69 13.00
N ILE A 71 11.06 5.53 13.67
CA ILE A 71 9.61 5.32 13.81
C ILE A 71 8.93 5.34 12.44
N ALA A 72 9.24 6.33 11.60
CA ALA A 72 8.69 6.42 10.25
C ALA A 72 9.08 5.20 9.40
N GLY A 73 10.34 4.77 9.48
CA GLY A 73 10.85 3.59 8.80
C GLY A 73 10.14 2.30 9.25
N LEU A 74 9.89 2.15 10.55
CA LEU A 74 9.16 1.00 11.10
C LEU A 74 7.72 0.96 10.58
N ILE A 75 7.02 2.10 10.58
CA ILE A 75 5.64 2.21 10.07
C ILE A 75 5.60 1.85 8.58
N ILE A 76 6.54 2.38 7.79
CA ILE A 76 6.61 2.10 6.35
C ILE A 76 6.95 0.62 6.10
N ALA A 77 7.88 0.04 6.86
CA ALA A 77 8.23 -1.38 6.75
C ALA A 77 7.03 -2.28 7.07
N LEU A 78 6.29 -1.96 8.15
CA LEU A 78 5.08 -2.68 8.52
C LEU A 78 4.01 -2.57 7.43
N HIS A 79 3.81 -1.37 6.88
CA HIS A 79 2.88 -1.14 5.77
C HIS A 79 3.25 -1.97 4.53
N TRP A 80 4.51 -1.95 4.10
CA TRP A 80 4.95 -2.76 2.95
C TRP A 80 4.79 -4.27 3.21
N PHE A 81 5.11 -4.71 4.42
CA PHE A 81 4.92 -6.11 4.81
C PHE A 81 3.46 -6.53 4.76
N THR A 82 2.54 -5.76 5.34
CA THR A 82 1.11 -6.09 5.32
C THR A 82 0.54 -6.01 3.91
N PHE A 83 0.98 -5.05 3.10
CA PHE A 83 0.60 -4.92 1.69
C PHE A 83 1.01 -6.15 0.86
N PHE A 84 2.28 -6.56 0.91
CA PHE A 84 2.72 -7.74 0.16
C PHE A 84 2.15 -9.04 0.73
N LYS A 85 1.93 -9.12 2.05
CA LYS A 85 1.22 -10.26 2.65
C LYS A 85 -0.22 -10.35 2.12
N ALA A 86 -0.93 -9.22 2.03
CA ALA A 86 -2.28 -9.18 1.46
C ALA A 86 -2.30 -9.58 -0.03
N ILE A 87 -1.31 -9.16 -0.82
CA ILE A 87 -1.17 -9.60 -2.22
C ILE A 87 -0.95 -11.12 -2.31
N LYS A 88 -0.12 -11.67 -1.43
CA LYS A 88 0.19 -13.11 -1.45
C LYS A 88 -1.01 -13.97 -1.08
N VAL A 89 -1.78 -13.57 -0.06
CA VAL A 89 -2.94 -14.33 0.43
C VAL A 89 -4.21 -14.08 -0.42
N SER A 90 -4.38 -12.87 -0.98
CA SER A 90 -5.57 -12.47 -1.73
C SER A 90 -5.34 -12.37 -3.25
N ASN A 91 -6.37 -11.95 -3.98
CA ASN A 91 -6.29 -11.56 -5.38
C ASN A 91 -5.77 -10.11 -5.49
N ILE A 92 -4.91 -9.83 -6.47
CA ILE A 92 -4.30 -8.51 -6.69
C ILE A 92 -5.38 -7.42 -6.83
N SER A 93 -6.46 -7.70 -7.57
CA SER A 93 -7.56 -6.76 -7.82
C SER A 93 -8.32 -6.42 -6.53
N ILE A 94 -8.60 -7.42 -5.69
CA ILE A 94 -9.24 -7.19 -4.37
C ILE A 94 -8.31 -6.35 -3.49
N THR A 95 -7.02 -6.70 -3.42
CA THR A 95 -6.06 -5.98 -2.56
C THR A 95 -5.90 -4.51 -2.98
N LEU A 96 -5.83 -4.22 -4.29
CA LEU A 96 -5.79 -2.86 -4.81
C LEU A 96 -7.10 -2.11 -4.60
N ALA A 97 -8.25 -2.77 -4.76
CA ALA A 97 -9.55 -2.18 -4.44
C ALA A 97 -9.64 -1.83 -2.95
N CYS A 98 -9.18 -2.70 -2.04
CA CYS A 98 -9.12 -2.39 -0.61
C CYS A 98 -8.23 -1.17 -0.31
N LEU A 99 -7.08 -1.02 -0.98
CA LEU A 99 -6.23 0.16 -0.82
C LEU A 99 -6.97 1.47 -1.15
N SER A 100 -7.89 1.45 -2.11
CA SER A 100 -8.69 2.65 -2.44
C SER A 100 -9.63 3.08 -1.30
N THR A 101 -10.00 2.16 -0.40
CA THR A 101 -10.75 2.49 0.83
C THR A 101 -9.89 3.23 1.86
N GLY A 102 -8.59 3.41 1.62
CA GLY A 102 -7.70 4.18 2.48
C GLY A 102 -8.23 5.60 2.72
N ALA A 103 -8.74 6.27 1.67
CA ALA A 103 -9.35 7.60 1.81
C ALA A 103 -10.58 7.61 2.73
N PHE A 104 -11.39 6.55 2.68
CA PHE A 104 -12.53 6.38 3.58
C PHE A 104 -12.07 6.24 5.04
N PHE A 105 -11.08 5.38 5.31
CA PHE A 105 -10.51 5.25 6.65
C PHE A 105 -9.85 6.54 7.12
N THR A 106 -9.12 7.24 6.24
CA THR A 106 -8.53 8.54 6.56
C THR A 106 -9.60 9.58 6.90
N SER A 107 -10.70 9.67 6.15
CA SER A 107 -11.80 10.59 6.47
C SER A 107 -12.46 10.30 7.82
N LEU A 108 -12.36 9.07 8.34
CA LEU A 108 -12.87 8.70 9.66
C LEU A 108 -11.85 8.98 10.78
N ILE A 109 -10.57 8.74 10.53
CA ILE A 109 -9.47 8.89 11.49
C ILE A 109 -9.01 10.35 11.62
N GLU A 110 -8.99 11.10 10.52
CA GLU A 110 -8.53 12.49 10.47
C GLU A 110 -9.30 13.43 11.43
N PRO A 111 -10.63 13.33 11.57
CA PRO A 111 -11.39 14.06 12.60
C PRO A 111 -10.90 13.78 14.02
N ILE A 112 -10.47 12.55 14.32
CA ILE A 112 -10.04 12.14 15.67
C ILE A 112 -8.66 12.72 15.98
N PHE A 113 -7.71 12.61 15.04
CA PHE A 113 -6.34 13.06 15.26
C PHE A 113 -6.14 14.57 15.05
N PHE A 114 -6.81 15.15 14.06
CA PHE A 114 -6.60 16.55 13.64
C PHE A 114 -7.76 17.47 14.00
N ARG A 115 -8.80 16.98 14.71
CA ARG A 115 -10.01 17.74 15.10
C ARG A 115 -10.67 18.48 13.94
N LYS A 116 -10.60 17.90 12.74
CA LYS A 116 -11.25 18.43 11.53
C LYS A 116 -12.69 17.96 11.43
N LYS A 117 -13.50 18.68 10.65
CA LYS A 117 -14.88 18.26 10.34
C LYS A 117 -14.87 17.04 9.44
N ILE A 118 -15.82 16.14 9.67
CA ILE A 118 -16.06 14.99 8.79
C ILE A 118 -16.49 15.48 7.41
N ILE A 119 -15.86 14.95 6.37
CA ILE A 119 -16.19 15.21 4.98
C ILE A 119 -17.19 14.13 4.53
N TRP A 120 -18.48 14.48 4.52
CA TRP A 120 -19.56 13.54 4.19
C TRP A 120 -19.46 12.93 2.79
N THR A 121 -18.88 13.65 1.83
CA THR A 121 -18.66 13.14 0.47
C THR A 121 -17.72 11.93 0.46
N ASP A 122 -16.66 11.95 1.26
CA ASP A 122 -15.67 10.88 1.32
C ASP A 122 -16.25 9.62 1.98
N ILE A 123 -17.12 9.81 2.98
CA ILE A 123 -17.88 8.72 3.60
C ILE A 123 -18.84 8.09 2.58
N PHE A 124 -19.60 8.90 1.84
CA PHE A 124 -20.55 8.41 0.83
C PHE A 124 -19.84 7.59 -0.27
N PHE A 125 -18.77 8.14 -0.86
CA PHE A 125 -17.99 7.40 -1.86
C PHE A 125 -17.32 6.15 -1.26
N GLY A 126 -16.87 6.21 -0.01
CA GLY A 126 -16.32 5.06 0.69
C GLY A 126 -17.31 3.90 0.85
N ILE A 127 -18.58 4.20 1.17
CA ILE A 127 -19.65 3.19 1.25
C ILE A 127 -19.86 2.52 -0.13
N ILE A 128 -19.88 3.32 -1.22
CA ILE A 128 -20.00 2.79 -2.58
C ILE A 128 -18.83 1.83 -2.90
N VAL A 129 -17.60 2.19 -2.52
CA VAL A 129 -16.43 1.33 -2.73
C VAL A 129 -16.55 0.02 -1.95
N ILE A 130 -17.03 0.06 -0.70
CA ILE A 130 -17.24 -1.15 0.13
C ILE A 130 -18.27 -2.09 -0.52
N ILE A 131 -19.37 -1.54 -1.05
CA ILE A 131 -20.38 -2.31 -1.77
C ILE A 131 -19.77 -2.93 -3.03
N GLY A 132 -19.00 -2.17 -3.81
CA GLY A 132 -18.31 -2.69 -5.00
C GLY A 132 -17.34 -3.83 -4.66
N LEU A 133 -16.58 -3.68 -3.57
CA LEU A 133 -15.66 -4.70 -3.07
C LEU A 133 -16.41 -5.98 -2.67
N TYR A 134 -17.57 -5.86 -2.03
CA TYR A 134 -18.42 -7.00 -1.67
C TYR A 134 -18.84 -7.80 -2.91
N PHE A 135 -19.28 -7.13 -3.98
CA PHE A 135 -19.65 -7.80 -5.23
C PHE A 135 -18.45 -8.49 -5.90
N ILE A 136 -17.29 -7.83 -5.95
CA ILE A 136 -16.05 -8.42 -6.50
C ILE A 136 -15.64 -9.66 -5.71
N ALA A 137 -15.65 -9.57 -4.38
CA ALA A 137 -15.30 -10.69 -3.50
C ALA A 137 -16.27 -11.87 -3.63
N LYS A 138 -17.57 -11.58 -3.78
CA LYS A 138 -18.60 -12.61 -4.03
C LYS A 138 -18.38 -13.30 -5.38
N SER A 139 -18.11 -12.54 -6.44
CA SER A 139 -17.87 -13.07 -7.79
C SER A 139 -16.68 -14.02 -7.85
N ILE A 140 -15.62 -13.75 -7.09
CA ILE A 140 -14.41 -14.59 -7.06
C ILE A 140 -14.62 -15.88 -6.25
N ASN A 141 -15.47 -15.85 -5.23
CA ASN A 141 -15.79 -17.02 -4.38
C ASN A 141 -17.03 -17.78 -4.87
N THR A 142 -17.32 -17.77 -6.17
CA THR A 142 -18.53 -18.40 -6.76
C THR A 142 -18.46 -19.92 -6.85
N ASP A 143 -17.66 -20.56 -6.00
CA ASP A 143 -17.90 -21.96 -5.65
C ASP A 143 -18.62 -21.93 -4.30
N GLN A 144 -19.88 -22.34 -4.25
CA GLN A 144 -20.70 -22.34 -3.02
C GLN A 144 -20.05 -23.11 -1.84
N LEU A 145 -19.02 -23.93 -2.12
CA LEU A 145 -18.17 -24.63 -1.16
C LEU A 145 -16.99 -23.79 -0.61
N GLY A 146 -16.55 -22.75 -1.32
CA GLY A 146 -15.39 -21.92 -0.98
C GLY A 146 -15.63 -20.95 0.18
N LEU A 147 -16.87 -20.49 0.39
CA LEU A 147 -17.20 -19.57 1.48
C LEU A 147 -17.15 -20.26 2.85
N LEU A 148 -17.68 -21.50 2.94
CA LEU A 148 -17.59 -22.33 4.14
C LEU A 148 -16.13 -22.80 4.38
N HIS A 149 -15.41 -23.22 3.34
CA HIS A 149 -13.99 -23.56 3.47
C HIS A 149 -13.13 -22.36 3.90
N SER A 150 -13.40 -21.15 3.42
CA SER A 150 -12.63 -19.96 3.78
C SER A 150 -12.86 -19.52 5.23
N ILE A 151 -14.06 -19.76 5.77
CA ILE A 151 -14.42 -19.43 7.16
C ILE A 151 -13.93 -20.51 8.14
N VAL A 152 -13.96 -21.79 7.75
CA VAL A 152 -13.60 -22.92 8.64
C VAL A 152 -12.12 -23.29 8.54
N TYR A 153 -11.51 -23.25 7.37
CA TYR A 153 -10.15 -23.76 7.13
C TYR A 153 -9.08 -22.69 6.91
N GLY A 154 -9.43 -21.40 7.02
CA GLY A 154 -8.43 -20.33 6.99
C GLY A 154 -7.57 -20.35 5.74
N GLY A 155 -8.18 -20.09 4.58
CA GLY A 155 -7.49 -19.65 3.37
C GLY A 155 -6.23 -20.44 2.97
N ASN A 156 -6.33 -21.76 2.81
CA ASN A 156 -5.27 -22.51 2.15
C ASN A 156 -5.55 -22.57 0.64
N LYS A 157 -4.96 -21.64 -0.11
CA LYS A 157 -4.93 -21.67 -1.58
C LYS A 157 -3.73 -22.51 -2.03
N TYR A 158 -3.93 -23.82 -2.14
CA TYR A 158 -3.15 -24.67 -3.03
C TYR A 158 -4.12 -25.40 -3.95
N LEU A 159 -4.59 -24.69 -4.98
CA LEU A 159 -4.69 -25.09 -6.38
C LEU A 159 -4.70 -23.80 -7.21
#